data_AF-A0A2E9KNB7-F1
#
_entry.id   AF-A0A2E9KNB7-F1
#
_cell.length_a   1.000
_cell.length_b   1.000
_cell.length_c   1.000
_cell.angle_alpha   90.00
_cell.angle_beta   90.00
_cell.angle_gamma   90.00
#
_symmetry.space_group_name_H-M   'P 1'
#
loop_
_entity.id
_entity.type
_entity.pdbx_description
1 polymer ?
#
loop_
_entity_poly.entity_id
_entity_poly.type
_entity_poly.pdbx_seq_one_letter_code
_entity_poly.pdbx_strand_id
1 'polypeptide(L)' 'MGEPRSIEPVVLLDEVFPGDTNALNTLFGGHLMSIMDRAAGLAASKFAHEEFVTVSVDALKFERP' A
#
# COMPACT_ATOMS: atom_id res chain seq x y z
N MET A 1 14.09 20.46 5.42
CA MET A 1 13.29 19.63 4.51
C MET A 1 13.05 20.46 3.27
N GLY A 2 13.51 20.01 2.09
CA GLY A 2 13.32 20.75 0.85
C GLY A 2 11.86 20.71 0.38
N GLU A 3 11.54 21.47 -0.66
CA GLU A 3 10.23 21.36 -1.33
C GLU A 3 10.03 19.93 -1.87
N PRO A 4 8.80 19.40 -1.83
CA PRO A 4 8.53 18.06 -2.34
C PRO A 4 8.75 17.98 -3.84
N ARG A 5 9.41 16.90 -4.29
CA ARG A 5 9.68 16.69 -5.71
C ARG A 5 8.40 16.40 -6.51
N SER A 6 7.45 15.68 -5.92
CA SER A 6 6.10 15.54 -6.47
C SER A 6 5.09 15.17 -5.38
N ILE A 7 3.85 15.61 -5.58
CA ILE A 7 2.70 15.36 -4.71
C ILE A 7 1.56 14.63 -5.42
N GLU A 8 1.73 14.28 -6.70
CA GLU A 8 0.68 13.57 -7.43
C GLU A 8 0.57 12.14 -6.88
N PRO A 9 -0.65 11.58 -6.82
CA PRO A 9 -0.90 10.30 -6.17
C PRO A 9 -0.18 9.15 -6.88
N VAL A 10 0.17 8.14 -6.08
CA VAL A 10 0.54 6.81 -6.58
C VAL A 10 -0.73 5.98 -6.64
N VAL A 11 -1.00 5.39 -7.82
CA VAL A 11 -2.13 4.49 -8.04
C VAL A 11 -1.58 3.13 -8.42
N LEU A 12 -1.92 2.11 -7.63
CA LEU A 12 -1.65 0.71 -7.96
C LEU A 12 -2.95 0.04 -8.36
N LEU A 13 -2.88 -0.80 -9.40
CA LEU A 13 -3.95 -1.68 -9.82
C LEU A 13 -3.43 -3.11 -9.70
N ASP A 14 -4.02 -3.88 -8.81
CA ASP A 14 -3.70 -5.29 -8.59
C ASP A 14 -4.99 -6.11 -8.79
N GLU A 15 -4.92 -7.08 -9.70
CA GLU A 15 -5.99 -8.05 -9.91
C GLU A 15 -5.90 -9.15 -8.83
N VAL A 16 -7.04 -9.52 -8.26
CA VAL A 16 -7.10 -10.56 -7.22
C VAL A 16 -7.26 -11.92 -7.89
N PHE A 17 -6.25 -12.79 -7.74
CA PHE A 17 -6.27 -14.15 -8.26
C PHE A 17 -6.60 -15.16 -7.15
N PRO A 18 -6.95 -16.42 -7.50
CA PRO A 18 -7.25 -17.45 -6.51
C PRO A 18 -6.15 -17.65 -5.45
N GLY A 19 -4.88 -17.46 -5.82
CA GLY A 19 -3.74 -17.56 -4.91
C GLY A 19 -3.66 -16.46 -3.86
N ASP A 20 -4.33 -15.32 -4.08
CA ASP A 20 -4.36 -14.19 -3.15
C ASP A 20 -5.51 -14.29 -2.15
N THR A 21 -6.40 -15.27 -2.33
CA THR A 21 -7.60 -15.44 -1.50
C THR A 21 -7.35 -16.35 -0.30
N ASN A 22 -8.13 -16.13 0.75
CA ASN A 22 -8.17 -17.01 1.92
C ASN A 22 -9.20 -18.16 1.73
N ALA A 23 -9.36 -19.02 2.74
CA ALA A 23 -10.29 -20.15 2.71
C ALA A 23 -11.78 -19.75 2.54
N LEU A 24 -12.12 -18.47 2.67
CA LEU A 24 -13.45 -17.90 2.45
C LEU A 24 -13.62 -17.31 1.04
N ASN A 25 -12.65 -17.52 0.13
CA ASN A 25 -12.61 -16.96 -1.23
C ASN A 25 -12.69 -15.42 -1.27
N THR A 26 -12.12 -14.76 -0.26
CA THR A 26 -11.98 -13.30 -0.19
C THR A 26 -10.50 -12.95 -0.14
N LEU A 27 -10.14 -11.73 -0.57
CA LEU A 27 -8.75 -11.30 -0.57
C LEU A 27 -8.12 -11.48 0.82
N PHE A 28 -6.98 -12.15 0.89
CA PHE A 28 -6.25 -12.27 2.14
C PHE A 28 -5.83 -10.88 2.64
N GLY A 29 -6.23 -10.51 3.86
CA GLY A 29 -5.99 -9.17 4.38
C GLY A 29 -4.52 -8.76 4.39
N GLY A 30 -3.60 -9.71 4.63
CA GLY A 30 -2.16 -9.49 4.51
C GLY A 30 -1.70 -9.11 3.10
N HIS A 31 -2.33 -9.64 2.05
CA HIS A 31 -2.02 -9.27 0.67
C HIS A 31 -2.49 -7.84 0.39
N LEU A 32 -3.69 -7.46 0.83
CA LEU A 32 -4.16 -6.07 0.71
C LEU A 32 -3.23 -5.09 1.45
N MET A 33 -2.79 -5.44 2.66
CA MET A 33 -1.84 -4.62 3.43
C MET A 33 -0.49 -4.46 2.71
N SER A 34 0.01 -5.51 2.05
CA SER A 34 1.23 -5.44 1.24
C SER A 34 1.10 -4.46 0.08
N ILE A 35 -0.04 -4.45 -0.62
CA ILE A 35 -0.31 -3.49 -1.70
C ILE A 35 -0.35 -2.06 -1.15
N MET A 36 -1.02 -1.83 -0.01
CA MET A 36 -1.10 -0.53 0.64
C MET A 36 0.27 0.00 1.07
N ASP A 37 1.08 -0.83 1.71
CA ASP A 37 2.44 -0.48 2.15
C ASP A 37 3.35 -0.14 0.97
N ARG A 38 3.28 -0.91 -0.12
CA ARG A 38 4.00 -0.63 -1.37
C ARG A 38 3.60 0.73 -1.96
N ALA A 39 2.31 1.04 -2.03
CA ALA A 39 1.84 2.33 -2.54
C ALA A 39 2.33 3.49 -1.66
N ALA A 40 2.30 3.34 -0.34
CA ALA A 40 2.78 4.35 0.61
C ALA A 40 4.29 4.57 0.50
N GLY A 41 5.09 3.50 0.38
CA GLY A 41 6.53 3.60 0.19
C GLY A 41 6.91 4.30 -1.12
N LEU A 42 6.20 3.99 -2.22
CA LEU A 42 6.36 4.70 -3.49
C LEU A 42 5.98 6.18 -3.39
N ALA A 43 4.92 6.51 -2.65
CA ALA A 43 4.51 7.91 -2.44
C ALA A 43 5.56 8.68 -1.63
N ALA A 44 6.09 8.10 -0.55
CA ALA A 44 7.15 8.70 0.27
C ALA A 44 8.44 8.91 -0.55
N SER A 45 8.85 7.88 -1.31
CA SER A 45 10.00 7.97 -2.20
C SER A 45 9.78 9.01 -3.31
N LYS A 46 8.60 9.12 -3.90
CA LYS A 46 8.30 10.16 -4.91
C LYS A 46 8.34 11.58 -4.32
N PHE A 47 7.88 11.74 -3.08
CA PHE A 47 7.83 13.04 -2.39
C PHE A 47 9.22 13.58 -2.05
N ALA A 48 10.07 12.76 -1.42
CA ALA A 48 11.38 13.19 -0.92
C ALA A 48 12.56 12.70 -1.80
N HIS A 49 12.37 11.59 -2.51
CA HIS A 49 13.37 10.93 -3.37
C HIS A 49 14.66 10.63 -2.59
N GLU A 50 14.39 9.87 -1.52
CA GLU A 50 15.29 9.22 -0.56
C GLU A 50 14.75 7.82 -0.24
N GLU A 51 15.48 7.05 0.56
CA GLU A 51 15.06 5.74 1.06
C GLU A 51 14.20 5.87 2.32
N PHE A 52 13.16 5.05 2.43
CA PHE A 52 12.21 5.07 3.55
C PHE A 52 11.92 3.66 4.04
N VAL A 53 11.51 3.59 5.30
CA VAL A 53 10.98 2.37 5.94
C VAL A 53 9.66 2.69 6.62
N THR A 54 8.73 1.73 6.61
CA THR A 54 7.46 1.86 7.32
C THR A 54 7.70 1.64 8.82
N VAL A 55 7.52 2.69 9.61
CA VAL A 55 7.72 2.61 11.08
C VAL A 55 6.50 2.01 11.77
N SER A 56 5.31 2.42 11.35
CA SER A 56 4.04 1.96 11.91
C SER A 56 2.90 2.13 10.92
N VAL A 57 1.84 1.37 11.15
CA VAL A 57 0.51 1.56 10.55
C VAL A 57 -0.44 1.72 11.72
N ASP A 58 -1.18 2.83 11.79
CA ASP A 58 -1.97 3.18 12.97
C ASP A 58 -3.16 2.26 13.17
N ALA A 59 -4.07 2.23 12.19
CA ALA A 59 -5.26 1.40 12.22
C ALA A 59 -5.68 1.04 10.81
N LEU A 60 -6.22 -0.16 10.67
CA LEU A 60 -6.76 -0.66 9.41
C LEU A 60 -8.08 -1.37 9.68
N LYS A 61 -9.09 -1.03 8.87
CA LYS A 61 -10.42 -1.62 8.95
C LYS A 61 -10.84 -2.09 7.56
N PHE A 62 -11.13 -3.38 7.44
CA PHE A 62 -11.70 -3.96 6.23
C PHE A 62 -13.22 -3.75 6.26
N GLU A 63 -13.74 -2.86 5.42
CA GLU A 63 -15.17 -2.52 5.40
C GLU A 63 -16.02 -3.55 4.64
N ARG A 64 -15.43 -4.22 3.65
CA ARG A 64 -16.10 -5.21 2.80
C ARG A 64 -15.16 -6.35 2.46
N PRO A 65 -15.69 -7.57 2.28
CA PRO A 65 -14.93 -8.69 1.73
C PRO A 65 -14.54 -8.48 0.26
#